data_AF-A0A382T297-F1
#
_entry.id   AF-A0A382T297-F1
#
_cell.length_a   1.000
_cell.length_b   1.000
_cell.length_c   1.000
_cell.angle_alpha   90.00
_cell.angle_beta   90.00
_cell.angle_gamma   90.00
#
_symmetry.space_group_name_H-M   'P 1'
#
loop_
_entity.id
_entity.type
_entity.pdbx_description
1 polymer ?
#
loop_
_entity_poly.entity_id
_entity_poly.type
_entity_poly.pdbx_seq_one_letter_code
_entity_poly.pdbx_strand_id
1 'polypeptide(L)' 'MANGKQATWGGRFSDGPSELMKWFGESVSFDKRLAPFDVNGSKAHSSMLEKVGLLSTDE' A
#
# COMPACT_ATOMS: atom_id res chain seq x y z
N MET A 1 6.55 -5.40 23.38
CA MET A 1 5.28 -5.18 22.67
C MET A 1 5.27 -3.75 22.12
N ALA A 2 5.83 -3.53 20.93
CA ALA A 2 5.72 -2.23 20.26
C ALA A 2 4.37 -2.17 19.56
N ASN A 3 3.37 -1.65 20.28
CA ASN A 3 2.06 -1.31 19.75
C ASN A 3 2.12 0.14 19.25
N GLY A 4 2.47 0.32 17.98
CA GLY A 4 2.55 1.62 17.32
C GLY A 4 2.64 1.44 15.81
N LYS A 5 1.54 1.75 15.12
CA LYS A 5 1.34 1.54 13.67
C LYS A 5 2.59 1.92 12.85
N GLN A 6 3.17 0.92 12.19
CA GLN A 6 4.31 1.03 11.27
C GLN A 6 4.00 2.10 10.21
N ALA A 7 4.68 3.24 10.26
CA ALA A 7 4.47 4.35 9.33
C ALA A 7 5.23 4.21 8.00
N THR A 8 5.49 2.98 7.55
CA THR A 8 6.24 2.72 6.31
C THR A 8 5.63 1.56 5.53
N TRP A 9 5.88 1.60 4.22
CA TRP A 9 5.99 0.42 3.36
C TRP A 9 6.75 -0.67 4.12
N GLY A 10 6.24 -1.91 4.13
CA GLY A 10 6.75 -2.99 4.97
C GLY A 10 8.29 -3.03 5.04
N GLY A 11 8.84 -3.11 6.24
CA GLY A 11 10.28 -3.00 6.47
C GLY A 11 10.72 -3.86 7.63
N ARG A 12 11.98 -4.29 7.62
CA ARG A 12 12.59 -5.13 8.67
C ARG A 12 13.35 -4.27 9.69
N PHE A 13 12.72 -3.21 10.17
CA PHE A 13 13.29 -2.32 11.19
C PHE A 13 12.80 -2.76 12.58
N SER A 14 13.69 -2.73 13.57
CA SER A 14 13.35 -2.97 14.98
C SER A 14 12.53 -1.83 15.57
N ASP A 15 12.68 -0.62 15.03
CA ASP A 15 12.12 0.63 15.53
C ASP A 15 11.41 1.41 14.42
N GLY A 16 10.57 2.37 14.82
CA GLY A 16 9.83 3.23 13.89
C GLY A 16 10.71 4.25 13.16
N PRO A 17 10.25 4.79 12.01
CA PRO A 17 11.00 5.79 11.26
C PRO A 17 11.12 7.10 12.04
N SER A 18 12.25 7.79 11.86
CA SER A 18 12.43 9.16 12.39
C SER A 18 11.46 10.14 11.72
N GLU A 19 11.19 11.28 12.37
CA GLU A 19 10.33 12.32 11.78
C GLU A 19 10.87 12.86 10.45
N LEU A 20 12.20 12.99 10.32
CA LEU A 20 12.84 13.38 9.06
C LEU A 20 12.55 12.37 7.94
N MET A 21 12.63 11.07 8.26
CA MET A 21 12.33 10.01 7.28
C MET A 21 10.86 10.04 6.85
N LYS A 22 9.93 10.27 7.78
CA LYS A 22 8.50 10.40 7.47
C LYS A 22 8.23 11.57 6.55
N TRP A 23 8.79 12.74 6.84
CA TRP A 23 8.60 13.94 6.04
C TRP A 23 9.22 13.82 4.64
N PHE A 24 10.43 13.26 4.56
CA PHE A 24 11.12 13.08 3.28
C PHE A 24 10.48 12.00 2.40
N GLY A 25 9.96 10.92 3.00
CA GLY A 25 9.34 9.81 2.28
C GLY A 25 7.85 10.01 1.96
N GLU A 26 7.26 11.13 2.37
CA GLU A 26 5.87 11.46 2.08
C GLU A 26 5.68 11.74 0.59
N SER A 27 4.70 11.07 -0.03
CA SER A 27 4.38 11.26 -1.45
C SER A 27 2.92 11.60 -1.75
N VAL A 28 2.02 11.44 -0.78
CA VAL A 28 0.56 11.66 -0.90
C VAL A 28 0.24 13.09 -1.33
N SER A 29 1.01 14.06 -0.88
CA SER A 29 0.86 15.48 -1.22
C SER A 29 0.84 15.73 -2.73
N PHE A 30 1.55 14.92 -3.52
CA PHE A 30 1.60 15.03 -4.97
C PHE A 30 1.09 13.80 -5.74
N ASP A 31 1.21 12.59 -5.22
CA ASP A 31 0.82 11.36 -5.92
C ASP A 31 -0.67 11.03 -5.83
N LYS A 32 -1.45 11.67 -4.94
CA LYS A 32 -2.90 11.45 -4.80
C LYS A 32 -3.68 11.57 -6.12
N ARG A 33 -3.14 12.31 -7.09
CA ARG A 33 -3.68 12.41 -8.46
C ARG A 33 -3.71 11.07 -9.21
N LEU A 34 -2.94 10.09 -8.75
CA LEU A 34 -2.83 8.76 -9.32
C LEU A 34 -3.89 7.80 -8.77
N ALA A 35 -4.63 8.17 -7.72
CA ALA A 35 -5.64 7.31 -7.10
C ALA A 35 -6.68 6.73 -8.09
N PRO A 36 -7.18 7.47 -9.10
CA PRO A 36 -8.09 6.88 -10.09
C PRO A 36 -7.46 5.74 -10.91
N PHE A 37 -6.16 5.83 -11.18
CA PHE A 37 -5.42 4.80 -11.92
C PHE A 37 -5.13 3.59 -11.03
N ASP A 38 -4.81 3.81 -9.75
CA ASP A 38 -4.61 2.75 -8.75
C ASP A 38 -5.88 1.91 -8.56
N VAL A 39 -7.07 2.54 -8.47
CA VAL A 39 -8.36 1.85 -8.40
C VAL A 39 -8.62 1.01 -9.66
N ASN A 40 -8.34 1.57 -10.84
CA ASN A 40 -8.54 0.85 -12.09
C ASN A 40 -7.57 -0.34 -12.22
N GLY A 41 -6.31 -0.15 -11.83
CA GLY A 41 -5.31 -1.21 -11.78
C GLY A 41 -5.69 -2.32 -10.80
N SER A 42 -6.18 -1.95 -9.62
CA SER A 42 -6.64 -2.89 -8.60
C SER A 42 -7.80 -3.76 -9.08
N LYS A 43 -8.81 -3.16 -9.73
CA LYS A 43 -9.92 -3.92 -10.35
C LYS A 43 -9.44 -4.89 -11.42
N ALA A 44 -8.54 -4.44 -12.30
CA ALA A 44 -7.99 -5.30 -13.34
C ALA A 44 -7.17 -6.45 -12.73
N HIS A 45 -6.41 -6.17 -11.68
CA HIS A 45 -5.63 -7.18 -10.97
C HIS A 45 -6.54 -8.20 -10.27
N SER A 46 -7.58 -7.77 -9.55
CA SER A 46 -8.52 -8.70 -8.89
C SER A 46 -9.23 -9.60 -9.90
N SER A 47 -9.73 -9.05 -11.01
CA SER A 47 -10.32 -9.86 -12.09
C SER A 47 -9.33 -10.86 -12.71
N MET A 48 -8.05 -10.49 -12.81
CA MET A 48 -7.01 -11.41 -13.27
C MET A 48 -6.76 -12.51 -12.24
N LEU A 49 -6.70 -12.19 -10.95
CA LEU A 49 -6.50 -13.15 -9.86
C LEU A 49 -7.64 -14.18 -9.79
N GLU A 50 -8.90 -13.74 -9.94
CA GLU A 50 -10.06 -14.63 -10.07
C GLU A 50 -9.87 -15.58 -11.27
N LYS A 51 -9.52 -15.03 -12.44
CA LYS A 51 -9.34 -15.81 -13.67
C LYS A 51 -8.25 -16.89 -13.56
N VAL A 52 -7.18 -16.64 -12.81
CA VAL A 52 -6.12 -17.64 -12.59
C VAL A 52 -6.39 -18.56 -11.39
N GLY A 53 -7.55 -18.41 -10.73
CA GLY A 53 -7.98 -19.27 -9.62
C GLY A 53 -7.31 -18.96 -8.29
N LEU A 54 -6.79 -17.74 -8.11
CA LEU A 54 -6.23 -17.28 -6.83
C LEU A 54 -7.26 -16.58 -5.94
N LEU A 55 -8.34 -16.06 -6.53
CA LEU A 55 -9.51 -15.55 -5.82
C LEU A 55 -10.77 -16.30 -6.26
N SER A 56 -11.72 -16.45 -5.35
CA SER A 56 -13.09 -16.85 -5.69
C SER A 56 -13.92 -15.66 -6.16
N THR A 57 -15.10 -15.91 -6.74
CA THR A 57 -16.01 -14.84 -7.20
C THR A 57 -16.56 -13.97 -6.05
N ASP A 58 -16.57 -14.50 -4.81
CA ASP A 58 -17.04 -13.78 -3.61
C ASP A 58 -15.92 -12.94 -2.93
N GLU A 59 -14.67 -13.06 -3.39
CA GLU A 59 -13.47 -12.34 -2.90
C GLU A 59 -13.02 -11.23 -3.85
#